data_AF-A0A420YU99-F1
#
_entry.id   AF-A0A420YU99-F1
#
_cell.length_a   1.000
_cell.length_b   1.000
_cell.length_c   1.000
_cell.angle_alpha   90.00
_cell.angle_beta   90.00
_cell.angle_gamma   90.00
#
_symmetry.space_group_name_H-M   'P 1'
#
loop_
_entity.id
_entity.type
_entity.pdbx_description
1 polymer ?
#
loop_
_entity_poly.entity_id
_entity_poly.type
_entity_poly.pdbx_seq_one_letter_code
_entity_poly.pdbx_strand_id
1 'polypeptide(L)'
;MKIILKEDIELYRYLIAKLTFLQTHAHFKVEESYPDSNCFLLLNTLTNKQELVSLLKQPQFSKKNPPDIPLEAQKRIFVQNPNAKIPNGFTVEKADKVFNDALNNNIRLGFLAPEQLIEQCGVEFKEDIEFYFKKAEQKILEEKTHFVKYYGKETVEKNAYQVAEGNVSFSHPKWFNDPFDCNCYYADGNTMMDVFRVFCFTHAYDNILMWSYYANSHEGYALQYSYSSLLDKIQGVALDGLCVYGEVEYIDQRPKTRSHSNRFSFSNLNFYIQATFAKFKEWSHEREYRFVFILDNQEAEATKREAEEKLSDWVVLPKVDILQGYAGCQAKKIMKDTPYPIRQLKKDIVNYQLKG
;
A
#
# COMPACT_ATOMS: atom_id res chain seq x y z
N MET A 1 10.56 1.62 -7.54
CA MET A 1 9.48 0.77 -6.96
C MET A 1 8.11 1.20 -7.48
N LYS A 2 7.18 0.27 -7.74
CA LYS A 2 5.80 0.58 -8.17
C LYS A 2 4.93 1.06 -7.01
N ILE A 3 4.01 1.99 -7.27
CA ILE A 3 3.13 2.61 -6.26
C ILE A 3 1.67 2.24 -6.55
N ILE A 4 0.98 1.68 -5.56
CA ILE A 4 -0.44 1.33 -5.67
C ILE A 4 -1.24 1.91 -4.49
N LEU A 5 -2.51 2.24 -4.74
CA LEU A 5 -3.43 2.65 -3.68
C LEU A 5 -3.84 1.45 -2.82
N LYS A 6 -3.92 1.66 -1.50
CA LYS A 6 -4.34 0.65 -0.53
C LYS A 6 -5.67 -0.02 -0.93
N GLU A 7 -6.63 0.77 -1.36
CA GLU A 7 -7.98 0.33 -1.75
C GLU A 7 -8.01 -0.51 -3.04
N ASP A 8 -6.99 -0.40 -3.89
CA ASP A 8 -6.96 -1.04 -5.20
C ASP A 8 -6.28 -2.41 -5.20
N ILE A 9 -5.60 -2.79 -4.11
CA ILE A 9 -4.78 -4.00 -4.04
C ILE A 9 -5.58 -5.28 -4.34
N GLU A 10 -6.79 -5.40 -3.81
CA GLU A 10 -7.60 -6.61 -4.05
C GLU A 10 -8.13 -6.68 -5.48
N LEU A 11 -8.49 -5.55 -6.08
CA LEU A 11 -8.94 -5.53 -7.47
C LEU A 11 -7.77 -5.86 -8.42
N TYR A 12 -6.58 -5.31 -8.15
CA TYR A 12 -5.38 -5.66 -8.88
C TYR A 12 -5.02 -7.14 -8.74
N ARG A 13 -5.20 -7.72 -7.55
CA ARG A 13 -5.04 -9.16 -7.34
C ARG A 13 -6.05 -9.98 -8.16
N TYR A 14 -7.30 -9.53 -8.29
CA TYR A 14 -8.28 -10.20 -9.16
C TYR A 14 -7.90 -10.10 -10.63
N LEU A 15 -7.35 -8.98 -11.06
CA LEU A 15 -6.84 -8.81 -12.41
C LEU A 15 -5.74 -9.83 -12.73
N ILE A 16 -4.76 -9.98 -11.83
CA ILE A 16 -3.71 -11.00 -11.94
C ILE A 16 -4.32 -12.42 -11.95
N ALA A 17 -5.34 -12.67 -11.13
CA ALA A 17 -6.02 -13.96 -11.13
C ALA A 17 -6.72 -14.27 -12.46
N LYS A 18 -7.37 -13.28 -13.09
CA LYS A 18 -7.98 -13.42 -14.42
C LYS A 18 -6.94 -13.71 -15.50
N LEU A 19 -5.83 -12.98 -15.50
CA LEU A 19 -4.68 -13.24 -16.38
C LEU A 19 -4.16 -14.66 -16.22
N THR A 20 -3.90 -15.07 -14.98
CA THR A 20 -3.43 -16.42 -14.66
C THR A 20 -4.43 -17.48 -15.13
N PHE A 21 -5.73 -17.22 -14.97
CA PHE A 21 -6.76 -18.16 -15.38
C PHE A 21 -6.74 -18.40 -16.89
N LEU A 22 -6.64 -17.33 -17.68
CA LEU A 22 -6.52 -17.42 -19.15
C LEU A 22 -5.22 -18.12 -19.56
N GLN A 23 -4.12 -17.85 -18.86
CA GLN A 23 -2.83 -18.51 -19.10
C GLN A 23 -2.92 -20.03 -18.91
N THR A 24 -3.59 -20.51 -17.86
CA THR A 24 -3.68 -21.95 -17.55
C THR A 24 -4.89 -22.64 -18.18
N HIS A 25 -5.87 -21.89 -18.69
CA HIS A 25 -7.09 -22.41 -19.32
C HIS A 25 -7.27 -21.84 -20.74
N ALA A 26 -6.30 -22.12 -21.62
CA ALA A 26 -6.23 -21.58 -22.99
C ALA A 26 -7.46 -21.82 -23.89
N HIS A 27 -8.41 -22.67 -23.47
CA HIS A 27 -9.67 -22.91 -24.17
C HIS A 27 -10.74 -21.87 -23.86
N PHE A 28 -10.53 -20.96 -22.91
CA PHE A 28 -11.42 -19.83 -22.68
C PHE A 28 -10.96 -18.59 -23.45
N LYS A 29 -11.93 -17.83 -23.95
CA LYS A 29 -11.71 -16.48 -24.53
C LYS A 29 -12.54 -15.47 -23.77
N VAL A 30 -11.98 -14.28 -23.53
CA VAL A 30 -12.71 -13.19 -22.88
C VAL A 30 -13.79 -12.66 -23.82
N GLU A 31 -15.03 -12.60 -23.34
CA GLU A 31 -16.11 -11.87 -24.00
C GLU A 31 -16.35 -10.53 -23.31
N GLU A 32 -16.34 -10.52 -21.99
CA GLU A 32 -16.47 -9.30 -21.19
C GLU A 32 -15.70 -9.45 -19.88
N SER A 33 -14.95 -8.43 -19.48
CA SER A 33 -14.32 -8.37 -18.15
C SER A 33 -14.95 -7.26 -17.34
N TYR A 34 -15.18 -7.54 -16.06
CA TYR A 34 -15.71 -6.57 -15.10
C TYR A 34 -14.56 -6.07 -14.23
N PRO A 35 -14.01 -4.85 -14.46
CA PRO A 35 -12.76 -4.40 -13.82
C PRO A 35 -12.86 -4.30 -12.29
N ASP A 36 -14.01 -3.86 -11.78
CA ASP A 36 -14.28 -3.70 -10.35
C ASP A 36 -14.77 -5.00 -9.67
N SER A 37 -14.37 -6.16 -10.21
CA SER A 37 -14.90 -7.46 -9.83
C SER A 37 -13.88 -8.58 -9.96
N ASN A 38 -14.06 -9.62 -9.15
CA ASN A 38 -13.40 -10.90 -9.32
C ASN A 38 -14.04 -11.78 -10.42
N CYS A 39 -15.00 -11.23 -11.17
CA CYS A 39 -15.73 -11.94 -12.22
C CYS A 39 -15.38 -11.44 -13.62
N PHE A 40 -15.64 -12.30 -14.60
CA PHE A 40 -15.50 -12.06 -16.03
C PHE A 40 -16.32 -13.12 -16.80
N LEU A 41 -16.81 -12.74 -17.97
CA LEU A 41 -17.58 -13.57 -18.87
C LEU A 41 -16.65 -14.12 -19.96
N LEU A 42 -16.68 -15.44 -20.12
CA LEU A 42 -15.80 -16.17 -21.01
C LEU A 42 -16.59 -17.05 -21.98
N LEU A 43 -16.10 -17.18 -23.20
CA LEU A 43 -16.53 -18.22 -24.13
C LEU A 43 -15.64 -19.46 -23.94
N ASN A 44 -16.25 -20.59 -23.56
CA ASN A 44 -15.59 -21.88 -23.58
C ASN A 44 -15.57 -22.43 -25.01
N THR A 45 -14.41 -22.40 -25.67
CA THR A 45 -14.26 -22.83 -27.07
C THR A 45 -14.45 -24.33 -27.29
N LEU A 46 -14.39 -25.16 -26.25
CA LEU A 46 -14.63 -26.61 -26.37
C LEU A 46 -16.12 -26.95 -26.37
N THR A 47 -16.92 -26.18 -25.64
CA THR A 47 -18.36 -26.43 -25.47
C THR A 47 -19.24 -25.43 -26.22
N ASN A 48 -18.65 -24.34 -26.72
CA ASN A 48 -19.30 -23.19 -27.31
C ASN A 48 -20.38 -22.57 -26.39
N LYS A 49 -20.09 -22.51 -25.09
CA LYS A 49 -20.98 -21.94 -24.06
C LYS A 49 -20.31 -20.75 -23.38
N GLN A 50 -21.14 -19.78 -23.01
CA GLN A 50 -20.73 -18.66 -22.19
C GLN A 50 -20.67 -19.09 -20.72
N GLU A 51 -19.61 -18.68 -20.03
CA GLU A 51 -19.35 -19.00 -18.65
C GLU A 51 -18.98 -17.72 -17.88
N LEU A 52 -19.80 -17.35 -16.90
CA LEU A 52 -19.45 -16.35 -15.90
C LEU A 52 -18.57 -17.02 -14.84
N VAL A 53 -17.30 -16.63 -14.81
CA VAL A 53 -16.32 -17.17 -13.89
C VAL A 53 -16.03 -16.16 -12.79
N SER A 54 -16.09 -16.61 -11.54
CA SER A 54 -15.67 -15.88 -10.35
C SER A 54 -14.42 -16.52 -9.76
N LEU A 55 -13.35 -15.75 -9.56
CA LEU A 55 -12.08 -16.27 -9.03
C LEU A 55 -11.90 -15.96 -7.54
N LEU A 56 -11.18 -16.86 -6.85
CA LEU A 56 -10.72 -16.78 -5.45
C LEU A 56 -11.81 -16.83 -4.38
N LYS A 57 -12.97 -16.22 -4.63
CA LYS A 57 -14.09 -16.12 -3.70
C LYS A 57 -15.42 -15.96 -4.45
N GLN A 58 -16.51 -15.78 -3.69
CA GLN A 58 -17.84 -15.51 -4.23
C GLN A 58 -17.86 -14.26 -5.14
N PRO A 59 -18.78 -14.23 -6.13
CA PRO A 59 -18.88 -13.13 -7.08
C PRO A 59 -19.13 -11.80 -6.36
N GLN A 60 -18.34 -10.79 -6.71
CA GLN A 60 -18.49 -9.42 -6.22
C GLN A 60 -18.83 -8.50 -7.38
N PHE A 61 -20.00 -7.90 -7.34
CA PHE A 61 -20.42 -6.90 -8.32
C PHE A 61 -20.71 -5.58 -7.65
N SER A 62 -20.49 -4.49 -8.40
CA SER A 62 -20.94 -3.17 -7.98
C SER A 62 -22.45 -3.17 -7.79
N LYS A 63 -22.91 -2.67 -6.65
CA LYS A 63 -24.36 -2.47 -6.40
C LYS A 63 -24.94 -1.36 -7.28
N LYS A 64 -24.11 -0.41 -7.71
CA LYS A 64 -24.55 0.74 -8.52
C LYS A 64 -24.75 0.36 -9.97
N ASN A 65 -23.82 -0.44 -10.51
CA ASN A 65 -23.80 -0.87 -11.89
C ASN A 65 -23.67 -2.41 -11.93
N PRO A 66 -24.77 -3.16 -11.75
CA PRO A 66 -24.74 -4.60 -11.88
C PRO A 66 -24.48 -4.97 -13.35
N PRO A 67 -23.67 -6.00 -13.64
CA PRO A 67 -23.43 -6.43 -15.00
C PRO A 67 -24.65 -7.14 -15.60
N ASP A 68 -24.83 -7.01 -16.92
CA ASP A 68 -25.85 -7.72 -17.67
C ASP A 68 -25.33 -9.12 -18.06
N ILE A 69 -25.56 -10.09 -17.18
CA ILE A 69 -25.08 -11.46 -17.36
C ILE A 69 -26.10 -12.23 -18.21
N PRO A 70 -25.68 -12.86 -19.33
CA PRO A 70 -26.59 -13.67 -20.15
C PRO A 70 -27.29 -14.75 -19.33
N LEU A 71 -28.60 -14.92 -19.53
CA LEU A 71 -29.43 -15.83 -18.73
C LEU A 71 -28.95 -17.30 -18.82
N GLU A 72 -28.48 -17.69 -20.01
CA GLU A 72 -28.01 -19.04 -20.35
C GLU A 72 -26.54 -19.28 -19.95
N ALA A 73 -25.82 -18.26 -19.47
CA ALA A 73 -24.42 -18.40 -19.09
C ALA A 73 -24.29 -19.34 -17.88
N GLN A 74 -23.35 -20.29 -17.98
CA GLN A 74 -22.99 -21.13 -16.84
C GLN A 74 -22.26 -20.27 -15.81
N LYS A 75 -22.53 -20.47 -14.52
CA LYS A 75 -21.95 -19.65 -13.46
C LYS A 75 -21.03 -20.52 -12.59
N ARG A 76 -19.74 -20.20 -12.57
CA ARG A 76 -18.72 -20.98 -11.87
C ARG A 76 -17.92 -20.13 -10.89
N ILE A 77 -17.52 -20.75 -9.79
CA ILE A 77 -16.62 -20.15 -8.80
C ILE A 77 -15.40 -21.04 -8.66
N PHE A 78 -14.23 -20.51 -8.96
CA PHE A 78 -12.95 -21.19 -8.76
C PHE A 78 -12.31 -20.71 -7.47
N VAL A 79 -12.19 -21.60 -6.49
CA VAL A 79 -11.63 -21.29 -5.16
C VAL A 79 -10.50 -22.25 -4.79
N GLN A 80 -9.56 -21.78 -3.99
CA GLN A 80 -8.47 -22.62 -3.49
C GLN A 80 -8.96 -23.62 -2.43
N ASN A 81 -9.96 -23.22 -1.63
CA ASN A 81 -10.59 -24.05 -0.61
C ASN A 81 -12.11 -24.09 -0.81
N PRO A 82 -12.70 -25.27 -1.12
CA PRO A 82 -14.11 -25.41 -1.51
C PRO A 82 -15.12 -25.27 -0.36
N ASN A 83 -14.69 -24.91 0.86
CA ASN A 83 -15.59 -24.74 2.01
C ASN A 83 -16.46 -23.47 1.96
N ALA A 84 -16.44 -22.72 0.85
CA ALA A 84 -17.24 -21.51 0.69
C ALA A 84 -18.72 -21.82 0.46
N LYS A 85 -19.62 -21.00 1.03
CA LYS A 85 -21.05 -21.07 0.73
C LYS A 85 -21.28 -20.86 -0.76
N ILE A 86 -22.11 -21.71 -1.39
CA ILE A 86 -22.41 -21.64 -2.81
C ILE A 86 -23.61 -20.70 -3.02
N PRO A 87 -23.46 -19.58 -3.76
CA PRO A 87 -24.60 -18.75 -4.16
C PRO A 87 -25.54 -19.51 -5.11
N ASN A 88 -26.83 -19.18 -5.07
CA ASN A 88 -27.82 -19.82 -5.94
C ASN A 88 -27.43 -19.70 -7.43
N GLY A 89 -27.48 -20.82 -8.14
CA GLY A 89 -27.18 -20.90 -9.58
C GLY A 89 -25.70 -20.97 -9.93
N PHE A 90 -24.79 -20.96 -8.95
CA PHE A 90 -23.36 -21.15 -9.17
C PHE A 90 -22.94 -22.59 -8.85
N THR A 91 -21.95 -23.08 -9.58
CA THR A 91 -21.17 -24.27 -9.21
C THR A 91 -19.83 -23.84 -8.62
N VAL A 92 -19.31 -24.61 -7.66
CA VAL A 92 -17.98 -24.36 -7.06
C VAL A 92 -17.01 -25.42 -7.55
N GLU A 93 -15.88 -24.96 -8.04
CA GLU A 93 -14.78 -25.78 -8.52
C GLU A 93 -13.53 -25.45 -7.69
N LYS A 94 -12.83 -26.50 -7.26
CA LYS A 94 -11.54 -26.33 -6.61
C LYS A 94 -10.51 -26.04 -7.68
N ALA A 95 -9.85 -24.90 -7.58
CA ALA A 95 -8.78 -24.54 -8.50
C ALA A 95 -7.67 -25.60 -8.49
N ASP A 96 -7.22 -26.02 -9.67
CA ASP A 96 -6.21 -27.06 -9.81
C ASP A 96 -4.82 -26.57 -9.37
N LYS A 97 -3.86 -27.51 -9.27
CA LYS A 97 -2.50 -27.20 -8.84
C LYS A 97 -1.77 -26.28 -9.83
N VAL A 98 -1.97 -26.45 -11.13
CA VAL A 98 -1.31 -25.67 -12.17
C VAL A 98 -1.69 -24.19 -12.06
N PHE A 99 -2.99 -23.90 -11.94
CA PHE A 99 -3.47 -22.55 -11.70
C PHE A 99 -2.95 -21.97 -10.38
N ASN A 100 -2.99 -22.73 -9.28
CA ASN A 100 -2.55 -22.22 -7.98
C ASN A 100 -1.05 -21.90 -7.93
N ASP A 101 -0.21 -22.76 -8.51
CA ASP A 101 1.23 -22.56 -8.59
C ASP A 101 1.55 -21.34 -9.47
N ALA A 102 0.89 -21.24 -10.64
CA ALA A 102 1.02 -20.07 -11.53
C ALA A 102 0.54 -18.78 -10.86
N LEU A 103 -0.59 -18.81 -10.15
CA LEU A 103 -1.17 -17.64 -9.49
C LEU A 103 -0.22 -17.03 -8.45
N ASN A 104 0.41 -17.86 -7.62
CA ASN A 104 1.35 -17.36 -6.61
C ASN A 104 2.55 -16.65 -7.25
N ASN A 105 3.09 -17.23 -8.33
CA ASN A 105 4.18 -16.64 -9.09
C ASN A 105 3.75 -15.34 -9.78
N ASN A 106 2.60 -15.35 -10.44
CA ASN A 106 2.07 -14.20 -11.17
C ASN A 106 1.65 -13.07 -10.23
N ILE A 107 1.17 -13.35 -9.01
CA ILE A 107 0.92 -12.32 -8.00
C ILE A 107 2.22 -11.62 -7.62
N ARG A 108 3.28 -12.38 -7.30
CA ARG A 108 4.59 -11.79 -7.02
C ARG A 108 5.10 -10.98 -8.21
N LEU A 109 5.06 -11.55 -9.41
CA LEU A 109 5.53 -10.90 -10.62
C LEU A 109 4.73 -9.64 -10.95
N GLY A 110 3.41 -9.67 -10.81
CA GLY A 110 2.53 -8.54 -11.09
C GLY A 110 2.79 -7.33 -10.19
N PHE A 111 3.28 -7.51 -8.97
CA PHE A 111 3.66 -6.40 -8.10
C PHE A 111 5.10 -5.92 -8.31
N LEU A 112 6.03 -6.83 -8.61
CA LEU A 112 7.46 -6.49 -8.73
C LEU A 112 7.88 -6.08 -10.14
N ALA A 113 7.36 -6.76 -11.16
CA ALA A 113 7.70 -6.58 -12.57
C ALA A 113 6.45 -6.84 -13.46
N PRO A 114 5.41 -5.97 -13.38
CA PRO A 114 4.18 -6.13 -14.15
C PRO A 114 4.41 -6.23 -15.67
N GLU A 115 5.45 -5.59 -16.19
CA GLU A 115 5.83 -5.67 -17.60
C GLU A 115 6.18 -7.11 -18.00
N GLN A 116 6.92 -7.84 -17.16
CA GLN A 116 7.25 -9.25 -17.39
C GLN A 116 6.00 -10.15 -17.27
N LEU A 117 5.06 -9.82 -16.38
CA LEU A 117 3.80 -10.55 -16.28
C LEU A 117 2.99 -10.44 -17.59
N ILE A 118 2.92 -9.25 -18.16
CA ILE A 118 2.24 -8.99 -19.45
C ILE A 118 2.92 -9.80 -20.57
N GLU A 119 4.25 -9.79 -20.65
CA GLU A 119 4.99 -10.58 -21.64
C GLU A 119 4.71 -12.09 -21.53
N GLN A 120 4.52 -12.60 -20.30
CA GLN A 120 4.27 -14.02 -20.04
C GLN A 120 2.82 -14.45 -20.26
N CYS A 121 1.84 -13.59 -19.95
CA CYS A 121 0.41 -13.95 -20.01
C CYS A 121 -0.29 -13.52 -21.30
N GLY A 122 0.34 -12.65 -22.10
CA GLY A 122 -0.23 -12.08 -23.31
C GLY A 122 -0.76 -10.66 -23.13
N VAL A 123 -1.32 -10.09 -24.20
CA VAL A 123 -1.73 -8.67 -24.25
C VAL A 123 -3.10 -8.39 -23.62
N GLU A 124 -3.88 -9.43 -23.32
CA GLU A 124 -5.17 -9.27 -22.63
C GLU A 124 -4.95 -8.57 -21.28
N PHE A 125 -5.78 -7.57 -20.93
CA PHE A 125 -5.66 -6.78 -19.70
C PHE A 125 -4.35 -6.00 -19.52
N LYS A 126 -3.53 -5.82 -20.57
CA LYS A 126 -2.29 -5.03 -20.48
C LYS A 126 -2.57 -3.62 -19.97
N GLU A 127 -3.55 -2.94 -20.57
CA GLU A 127 -3.92 -1.57 -20.19
C GLU A 127 -4.41 -1.51 -18.74
N ASP A 128 -5.17 -2.53 -18.30
CA ASP A 128 -5.68 -2.62 -16.92
C ASP A 128 -4.55 -2.81 -15.89
N ILE A 129 -3.51 -3.58 -16.23
CA ILE A 129 -2.36 -3.79 -15.33
C ILE A 129 -1.62 -2.47 -15.12
N GLU A 130 -1.35 -1.74 -16.20
CA GLU A 130 -0.68 -0.43 -16.11
C GLU A 130 -1.56 0.64 -15.46
N PHE A 131 -2.88 0.52 -15.59
CA PHE A 131 -3.85 1.50 -15.10
C PHE A 131 -3.74 1.72 -13.60
N TYR A 132 -3.62 0.68 -12.78
CA TYR A 132 -3.63 0.82 -11.32
C TYR A 132 -2.44 1.65 -10.79
N PHE A 133 -1.26 1.48 -11.37
CA PHE A 133 -0.08 2.26 -10.97
C PHE A 133 -0.18 3.72 -11.45
N LYS A 134 -0.63 3.93 -12.70
CA LYS A 134 -0.88 5.29 -13.23
C LYS A 134 -1.96 6.02 -12.44
N LYS A 135 -3.05 5.32 -12.10
CA LYS A 135 -4.15 5.84 -11.27
C LYS A 135 -3.66 6.26 -9.90
N ALA A 136 -2.79 5.48 -9.26
CA ALA A 136 -2.23 5.82 -7.96
C ALA A 136 -1.44 7.14 -8.02
N GLU A 137 -0.52 7.26 -8.99
CA GLU A 137 0.27 8.47 -9.17
C GLU A 137 -0.60 9.70 -9.48
N GLN A 138 -1.55 9.55 -10.40
CA GLN A 138 -2.48 10.62 -10.75
C GLN A 138 -3.30 11.07 -9.53
N LYS A 139 -3.90 10.13 -8.80
CA LYS A 139 -4.71 10.44 -7.62
C LYS A 139 -3.91 11.18 -6.55
N ILE A 140 -2.69 10.73 -6.27
CA ILE A 140 -1.81 11.38 -5.28
C ILE A 140 -1.49 12.82 -5.68
N LEU A 141 -1.16 13.05 -6.97
CA LEU A 141 -0.82 14.38 -7.48
C LEU A 141 -2.03 15.32 -7.60
N GLU A 142 -3.24 14.79 -7.82
CA GLU A 142 -4.48 15.57 -7.95
C GLU A 142 -5.10 15.97 -6.59
N GLU A 143 -5.02 15.09 -5.59
CA GLU A 143 -5.67 15.34 -4.29
C GLU A 143 -4.95 16.41 -3.46
N LYS A 144 -3.62 16.45 -3.52
CA LYS A 144 -2.77 17.31 -2.67
C LYS A 144 -1.45 17.63 -3.38
N THR A 145 -1.00 18.89 -3.28
CA THR A 145 0.33 19.28 -3.80
C THR A 145 1.48 18.93 -2.85
N HIS A 146 1.18 18.74 -1.56
CA HIS A 146 2.18 18.58 -0.52
C HIS A 146 1.69 17.73 0.65
N PHE A 147 2.65 17.22 1.42
CA PHE A 147 2.43 16.59 2.72
C PHE A 147 3.32 17.22 3.80
N VAL A 148 3.01 16.97 5.07
CA VAL A 148 3.68 17.57 6.23
C VAL A 148 4.32 16.49 7.09
N LYS A 149 5.57 16.72 7.51
CA LYS A 149 6.24 15.94 8.55
C LYS A 149 6.69 16.83 9.69
N TYR A 150 6.40 16.40 10.92
CA TYR A 150 6.80 17.07 12.15
C TYR A 150 8.16 16.52 12.61
N TYR A 151 8.99 17.41 13.11
CA TYR A 151 10.33 17.10 13.57
C TYR A 151 10.65 17.79 14.89
N GLY A 152 11.44 17.08 15.70
CA GLY A 152 12.08 17.67 16.85
C GLY A 152 13.01 18.83 16.46
N LYS A 153 13.15 19.78 17.37
CA LYS A 153 13.98 20.98 17.22
C LYS A 153 15.41 20.64 16.82
N GLU A 154 16.05 19.74 17.57
CA GLU A 154 17.45 19.38 17.31
C GLU A 154 17.61 18.64 15.98
N THR A 155 16.62 17.84 15.58
CA THR A 155 16.67 17.09 14.31
C THR A 155 16.83 18.05 13.14
N VAL A 156 16.11 19.17 13.16
CA VAL A 156 16.16 20.17 12.10
C VAL A 156 17.33 21.14 12.28
N GLU A 157 17.52 21.71 13.48
CA GLU A 157 18.56 22.72 13.71
C GLU A 157 20.00 22.18 13.59
N LYS A 158 20.21 20.90 13.92
CA LYS A 158 21.51 20.22 13.71
C LYS A 158 21.57 19.49 12.37
N ASN A 159 20.51 19.58 11.56
CA ASN A 159 20.35 18.85 10.30
C ASN A 159 20.65 17.34 10.45
N ALA A 160 20.17 16.74 11.54
CA ALA A 160 20.34 15.31 11.78
C ALA A 160 19.66 14.53 10.64
N TYR A 161 20.33 13.49 10.13
CA TYR A 161 19.88 12.71 8.98
C TYR A 161 19.63 13.53 7.70
N GLN A 162 20.16 14.76 7.64
CA GLN A 162 19.98 15.70 6.53
C GLN A 162 18.50 16.05 6.27
N VAL A 163 17.65 16.05 7.31
CA VAL A 163 16.21 16.35 7.14
C VAL A 163 15.97 17.77 6.64
N ALA A 164 16.83 18.73 7.00
CA ALA A 164 16.70 20.11 6.55
C ALA A 164 17.11 20.29 5.08
N GLU A 165 17.81 19.31 4.50
CA GLU A 165 18.13 19.21 3.07
C GLU A 165 17.10 18.40 2.27
N GLY A 166 16.05 17.90 2.93
CA GLY A 166 14.96 17.19 2.27
C GLY A 166 15.02 15.67 2.37
N ASN A 167 15.92 15.08 3.18
CA ASN A 167 15.91 13.64 3.36
C ASN A 167 14.66 13.18 4.11
N VAL A 168 13.97 12.18 3.57
CA VAL A 168 12.85 11.50 4.23
C VAL A 168 13.19 10.03 4.43
N SER A 169 12.75 9.47 5.55
CA SER A 169 13.11 8.10 5.94
C SER A 169 11.86 7.24 6.07
N PHE A 170 11.83 6.15 5.30
CA PHE A 170 10.93 5.04 5.50
C PHE A 170 11.56 4.14 6.57
N SER A 171 10.83 3.90 7.65
CA SER A 171 11.38 3.37 8.89
C SER A 171 10.82 1.99 9.19
N HIS A 172 11.64 1.10 9.73
CA HIS A 172 11.18 -0.17 10.26
C HIS A 172 10.22 0.09 11.45
N PRO A 173 9.07 -0.62 11.55
CA PRO A 173 8.07 -0.42 12.61
C PRO A 173 8.58 -0.41 14.05
N LYS A 174 9.64 -1.16 14.36
CA LYS A 174 10.27 -1.18 15.69
C LYS A 174 10.69 0.20 16.24
N TRP A 175 10.83 1.20 15.38
CA TRP A 175 11.19 2.58 15.75
C TRP A 175 9.97 3.47 16.00
N PHE A 176 8.76 2.94 15.96
CA PHE A 176 7.53 3.70 16.17
C PHE A 176 7.29 3.94 17.66
N ASN A 177 6.64 5.06 17.98
CA ASN A 177 6.32 5.44 19.35
C ASN A 177 5.15 4.63 19.93
N ASP A 178 4.27 4.09 19.09
CA ASP A 178 3.27 3.10 19.50
C ASP A 178 3.84 1.68 19.28
N PRO A 179 4.16 0.91 20.35
CA PRO A 179 4.74 -0.42 20.24
C PRO A 179 3.79 -1.46 19.65
N PHE A 180 2.55 -1.07 19.35
CA PHE A 180 1.55 -1.95 18.77
C PHE A 180 1.21 -1.66 17.31
N ASP A 181 1.82 -0.62 16.76
CA ASP A 181 1.66 -0.20 15.38
C ASP A 181 2.36 -1.18 14.43
N CYS A 182 1.76 -1.43 13.27
CA CYS A 182 2.27 -2.37 12.25
C CYS A 182 2.51 -3.82 12.73
N ASN A 183 1.92 -4.23 13.87
CA ASN A 183 2.12 -5.57 14.43
C ASN A 183 1.69 -6.67 13.47
N CYS A 184 2.67 -7.44 12.99
CA CYS A 184 2.48 -8.49 12.01
C CYS A 184 3.42 -9.66 12.30
N TYR A 185 2.86 -10.86 12.49
CA TYR A 185 3.59 -12.05 12.92
C TYR A 185 3.25 -13.26 12.06
N TYR A 186 4.25 -14.12 11.85
CA TYR A 186 4.10 -15.46 11.31
C TYR A 186 3.32 -16.36 12.26
N ALA A 187 2.89 -17.54 11.80
CA ALA A 187 2.13 -18.47 12.63
C ALA A 187 2.94 -18.94 13.86
N ASP A 188 4.25 -19.11 13.72
CA ASP A 188 5.21 -19.45 14.77
C ASP A 188 5.51 -18.30 15.76
N GLY A 189 5.06 -17.08 15.47
CA GLY A 189 5.25 -15.89 16.31
C GLY A 189 6.48 -15.05 15.94
N ASN A 190 7.28 -15.45 14.96
CA ASN A 190 8.35 -14.61 14.43
C ASN A 190 7.76 -13.35 13.76
N THR A 191 8.48 -12.24 13.84
CA THR A 191 8.03 -10.96 13.27
C THR A 191 8.06 -10.99 11.74
N MET A 192 7.01 -10.46 11.13
CA MET A 192 6.98 -10.14 9.69
C MET A 192 7.35 -8.67 9.43
N MET A 193 7.49 -7.85 10.48
CA MET A 193 7.71 -6.40 10.34
C MET A 193 9.03 -6.06 9.63
N ASP A 194 9.98 -7.01 9.59
CA ASP A 194 11.26 -6.85 8.90
C ASP A 194 11.07 -6.53 7.39
N VAL A 195 9.94 -6.92 6.79
CA VAL A 195 9.62 -6.62 5.36
C VAL A 195 9.02 -5.23 5.15
N PHE A 196 8.67 -4.50 6.21
CA PHE A 196 8.00 -3.19 6.10
C PHE A 196 8.98 -2.04 6.29
N ARG A 197 8.93 -1.05 5.40
CA ARG A 197 9.48 0.29 5.66
C ARG A 197 8.37 1.30 5.49
N VAL A 198 8.06 2.01 6.56
CA VAL A 198 6.85 2.84 6.65
C VAL A 198 7.25 4.30 6.75
N PHE A 199 6.66 5.12 5.89
CA PHE A 199 6.77 6.57 5.92
C PHE A 199 5.42 7.19 6.25
N CYS A 200 5.29 7.65 7.49
CA CYS A 200 4.08 8.29 8.02
C CYS A 200 4.14 9.79 7.85
N PHE A 201 3.03 10.42 7.49
CA PHE A 201 2.93 11.88 7.39
C PHE A 201 1.46 12.30 7.57
N THR A 202 1.22 13.62 7.56
CA THR A 202 -0.13 14.19 7.60
C THR A 202 -0.24 15.31 6.57
N HIS A 203 -1.43 15.89 6.42
CA HIS A 203 -1.66 17.07 5.57
C HIS A 203 -1.86 18.35 6.40
N ALA A 204 -1.80 18.26 7.73
CA ALA A 204 -2.03 19.38 8.64
C ALA A 204 -0.72 19.81 9.32
N TYR A 205 -0.31 21.07 9.12
CA TYR A 205 0.87 21.66 9.79
C TYR A 205 0.53 22.37 11.11
N ASP A 206 -0.75 22.51 11.43
CA ASP A 206 -1.30 23.33 12.51
C ASP A 206 -1.94 22.50 13.64
N ASN A 207 -1.77 21.17 13.62
CA ASN A 207 -2.37 20.29 14.61
C ASN A 207 -1.64 20.39 15.96
N ILE A 208 -2.35 20.91 16.96
CA ILE A 208 -1.78 21.19 18.29
C ILE A 208 -1.19 19.94 18.97
N LEU A 209 -1.83 18.77 18.83
CA LEU A 209 -1.36 17.53 19.44
C LEU A 209 -0.11 17.00 18.72
N MET A 210 -0.06 17.11 17.38
CA MET A 210 1.14 16.76 16.61
C MET A 210 2.34 17.61 17.01
N TRP A 211 2.14 18.91 17.22
CA TRP A 211 3.20 19.79 17.73
C TRP A 211 3.67 19.41 19.14
N SER A 212 2.76 18.96 19.99
CA SER A 212 3.09 18.50 21.34
C SER A 212 3.94 17.23 21.31
N TYR A 213 3.52 16.21 20.55
CA TYR A 213 4.17 14.90 20.54
C TYR A 213 5.44 14.85 19.70
N TYR A 214 5.41 15.43 18.49
CA TYR A 214 6.44 15.20 17.48
C TYR A 214 7.37 16.39 17.24
N ALA A 215 7.05 17.56 17.79
CA ALA A 215 7.84 18.78 17.60
C ALA A 215 8.28 19.40 18.92
N ASN A 216 8.79 18.57 19.85
CA ASN A 216 9.33 18.98 21.16
C ASN A 216 8.45 20.01 21.88
N SER A 217 7.18 19.67 22.15
CA SER A 217 6.27 20.56 22.88
C SER A 217 6.14 21.96 22.26
N HIS A 218 5.93 22.02 20.94
CA HIS A 218 5.81 23.27 20.16
C HIS A 218 7.10 24.09 19.98
N GLU A 219 8.28 23.53 20.27
CA GLU A 219 9.58 24.18 20.00
C GLU A 219 10.23 23.73 18.68
N GLY A 220 9.75 22.65 18.08
CA GLY A 220 10.32 22.03 16.89
C GLY A 220 9.84 22.66 15.58
N TYR A 221 9.75 21.82 14.54
CA TYR A 221 9.43 22.25 13.19
C TYR A 221 8.45 21.32 12.51
N ALA A 222 7.70 21.84 11.55
CA ALA A 222 6.92 21.05 10.60
C ALA A 222 7.33 21.45 9.18
N LEU A 223 7.71 20.49 8.35
CA LEU A 223 8.19 20.73 6.99
C LEU A 223 7.16 20.20 5.98
N GLN A 224 6.80 21.03 5.02
CA GLN A 224 5.96 20.69 3.87
C GLN A 224 6.84 20.22 2.71
N TYR A 225 6.54 19.04 2.18
CA TYR A 225 7.28 18.41 1.10
C TYR A 225 6.42 18.24 -0.14
N SER A 226 7.05 18.28 -1.31
CA SER A 226 6.40 18.02 -2.59
C SER A 226 6.09 16.54 -2.79
N TYR A 227 4.84 16.23 -3.20
CA TYR A 227 4.49 14.88 -3.64
C TYR A 227 5.24 14.47 -4.90
N SER A 228 5.34 15.35 -5.91
CA SER A 228 6.01 15.00 -7.18
C SER A 228 7.46 14.56 -6.95
N SER A 229 8.21 15.34 -6.16
CA SER A 229 9.60 15.05 -5.81
C SER A 229 9.75 13.75 -5.01
N LEU A 230 8.77 13.41 -4.17
CA LEU A 230 8.75 12.15 -3.44
C LEU A 230 8.49 10.96 -4.38
N LEU A 231 7.46 11.05 -5.22
CA LEU A 231 7.07 9.96 -6.13
C LEU A 231 8.19 9.61 -7.11
N ASP A 232 8.85 10.63 -7.70
CA ASP A 232 10.01 10.45 -8.58
C ASP A 232 11.11 9.63 -7.90
N LYS A 233 11.36 9.88 -6.61
CA LYS A 233 12.37 9.14 -5.83
C LYS A 233 11.94 7.73 -5.49
N ILE A 234 10.67 7.52 -5.15
CA ILE A 234 10.13 6.18 -4.88
C ILE A 234 10.26 5.30 -6.13
N GLN A 235 9.96 5.85 -7.30
CA GLN A 235 10.13 5.15 -8.57
C GLN A 235 11.60 4.75 -8.80
N GLY A 236 12.54 5.62 -8.45
CA GLY A 236 13.99 5.38 -8.53
C GLY A 236 14.59 4.47 -7.45
N VAL A 237 13.81 3.99 -6.47
CA VAL A 237 14.32 3.04 -5.45
C VAL A 237 14.66 1.70 -6.10
N ALA A 238 15.94 1.30 -6.00
CA ALA A 238 16.48 0.01 -6.43
C ALA A 238 16.33 -1.08 -5.34
N LEU A 239 15.11 -1.31 -4.90
CA LEU A 239 14.75 -2.41 -3.99
C LEU A 239 13.54 -3.13 -4.58
N ASP A 240 13.56 -4.46 -4.50
CA ASP A 240 12.43 -5.28 -4.89
C ASP A 240 11.34 -5.19 -3.84
N GLY A 241 10.17 -4.72 -4.25
CA GLY A 241 9.02 -4.57 -3.39
C GLY A 241 7.90 -3.78 -4.05
N LEU A 242 6.88 -3.53 -3.24
CA LEU A 242 5.71 -2.73 -3.59
C LEU A 242 5.62 -1.53 -2.65
N CYS A 243 5.32 -0.35 -3.19
CA CYS A 243 4.94 0.80 -2.39
C CYS A 243 3.41 0.92 -2.35
N VAL A 244 2.83 0.87 -1.16
CA VAL A 244 1.40 1.07 -0.93
C VAL A 244 1.16 2.44 -0.33
N TYR A 245 0.22 3.21 -0.89
CA TYR A 245 -0.19 4.52 -0.38
C TYR A 245 -1.63 4.49 0.14
N GLY A 246 -1.88 5.16 1.25
CA GLY A 246 -3.26 5.40 1.71
C GLY A 246 -3.36 6.02 3.10
N GLU A 247 -4.60 6.33 3.48
CA GLU A 247 -4.94 6.78 4.84
C GLU A 247 -4.88 5.63 5.85
N VAL A 248 -4.55 5.96 7.10
CA VAL A 248 -4.63 5.04 8.23
C VAL A 248 -6.08 4.94 8.70
N GLU A 249 -6.53 3.70 8.91
CA GLU A 249 -7.83 3.40 9.50
C GLU A 249 -7.75 3.40 11.02
N TYR A 250 -8.63 4.16 11.67
CA TYR A 250 -8.66 4.32 13.12
C TYR A 250 -9.76 3.44 13.73
N ILE A 251 -9.36 2.39 14.43
CA ILE A 251 -10.26 1.33 14.91
C ILE A 251 -10.15 1.09 16.41
N ASP A 252 -11.27 0.73 17.02
CA ASP A 252 -11.38 0.45 18.47
C ASP A 252 -10.82 -0.95 18.83
N GLN A 253 -10.75 -1.86 17.85
CA GLN A 253 -10.23 -3.21 18.03
C GLN A 253 -9.13 -3.48 17.04
N ARG A 254 -8.03 -4.10 17.49
CA ARG A 254 -6.88 -4.39 16.63
C ARG A 254 -7.23 -5.35 15.50
N PRO A 255 -6.55 -5.22 14.34
CA PRO A 255 -6.64 -6.21 13.29
C PRO A 255 -6.04 -7.53 13.79
N LYS A 256 -6.29 -8.61 13.05
CA LYS A 256 -5.57 -9.87 13.27
C LYS A 256 -4.08 -9.61 13.03
N THR A 257 -3.24 -9.97 13.99
CA THR A 257 -1.79 -9.74 13.91
C THR A 257 -0.99 -10.99 13.59
N ARG A 258 -1.61 -12.18 13.64
CA ARG A 258 -0.95 -13.47 13.39
C ARG A 258 -1.46 -14.11 12.11
N SER A 259 -0.54 -14.43 11.22
CA SER A 259 -0.78 -15.15 9.97
C SER A 259 -1.02 -16.64 10.23
N HIS A 260 -1.63 -17.32 9.26
CA HIS A 260 -1.69 -18.79 9.20
C HIS A 260 -0.44 -19.40 8.53
N SER A 261 0.48 -18.57 8.02
CA SER A 261 1.68 -18.96 7.30
C SER A 261 2.95 -18.59 8.09
N ASN A 262 4.02 -19.38 7.91
CA ASN A 262 5.38 -19.07 8.37
C ASN A 262 6.27 -18.50 7.25
N ARG A 263 5.67 -18.13 6.12
CA ARG A 263 6.38 -17.60 4.96
C ARG A 263 5.66 -16.37 4.42
N PHE A 264 6.45 -15.39 3.98
CA PHE A 264 5.95 -14.20 3.31
C PHE A 264 5.40 -14.54 1.92
N SER A 265 4.30 -13.90 1.54
CA SER A 265 3.70 -14.06 0.22
C SER A 265 2.86 -12.84 -0.13
N PHE A 266 3.07 -12.29 -1.33
CA PHE A 266 2.23 -11.23 -1.88
C PHE A 266 0.75 -11.62 -2.01
N SER A 267 0.41 -12.92 -1.99
CA SER A 267 -0.99 -13.39 -1.92
C SER A 267 -1.70 -12.98 -0.63
N ASN A 268 -0.96 -12.58 0.42
CA ASN A 268 -1.48 -12.16 1.72
C ASN A 268 -1.45 -10.63 1.95
N LEU A 269 -1.30 -9.81 0.90
CA LEU A 269 -1.17 -8.36 1.03
C LEU A 269 -2.25 -7.71 1.90
N ASN A 270 -3.50 -8.15 1.82
CA ASN A 270 -4.58 -7.65 2.69
C ASN A 270 -4.27 -7.76 4.19
N PHE A 271 -3.64 -8.84 4.62
CA PHE A 271 -3.23 -9.01 6.01
C PHE A 271 -2.13 -8.00 6.38
N TYR A 272 -1.17 -7.76 5.48
CA TYR A 272 -0.09 -6.78 5.67
C TYR A 272 -0.62 -5.34 5.69
N ILE A 273 -1.59 -5.03 4.83
CA ILE A 273 -2.29 -3.73 4.80
C ILE A 273 -3.02 -3.50 6.11
N GLN A 274 -3.80 -4.49 6.58
CA GLN A 274 -4.52 -4.37 7.85
C GLN A 274 -3.54 -4.13 9.01
N ALA A 275 -2.38 -4.78 9.01
CA ALA A 275 -1.36 -4.54 10.03
C ALA A 275 -0.77 -3.11 9.93
N THR A 276 -0.44 -2.65 8.72
CA THR A 276 0.35 -1.41 8.51
C THR A 276 -0.48 -0.14 8.27
N PHE A 277 -1.79 -0.24 8.09
CA PHE A 277 -2.71 0.89 7.90
C PHE A 277 -3.85 0.90 8.91
N ALA A 278 -3.68 0.26 10.07
CA ALA A 278 -4.63 0.35 11.17
C ALA A 278 -3.95 0.89 12.42
N LYS A 279 -4.62 1.81 13.13
CA LYS A 279 -4.13 2.39 14.38
C LYS A 279 -5.28 2.52 15.37
N PHE A 280 -4.95 2.54 16.66
CA PHE A 280 -5.97 2.70 17.70
C PHE A 280 -6.61 4.08 17.60
N LYS A 281 -7.92 4.15 17.84
CA LYS A 281 -8.76 5.33 17.51
C LYS A 281 -8.35 6.61 18.23
N GLU A 282 -7.71 6.50 19.37
CA GLU A 282 -7.17 7.56 20.21
C GLU A 282 -6.11 8.38 19.46
N TRP A 283 -5.46 7.78 18.47
CA TRP A 283 -4.50 8.43 17.57
C TRP A 283 -5.14 9.10 16.34
N SER A 284 -6.48 9.11 16.22
CA SER A 284 -7.19 9.69 15.06
C SER A 284 -6.91 11.17 14.82
N HIS A 285 -6.44 11.87 15.85
CA HIS A 285 -6.03 13.26 15.74
C HIS A 285 -4.82 13.45 14.80
N GLU A 286 -4.01 12.43 14.52
CA GLU A 286 -2.85 12.54 13.62
C GLU A 286 -3.26 12.73 12.14
N ARG A 287 -4.45 12.24 11.76
CA ARG A 287 -4.94 12.22 10.35
C ARG A 287 -3.87 11.66 9.42
N GLU A 288 -3.35 10.51 9.82
CA GLU A 288 -2.13 9.92 9.30
C GLU A 288 -2.37 9.29 7.92
N TYR A 289 -1.43 9.53 7.02
CA TYR A 289 -1.28 8.83 5.76
C TYR A 289 0.08 8.13 5.77
N ARG A 290 0.17 7.01 5.03
CA ARG A 290 1.38 6.22 4.95
C ARG A 290 1.72 5.90 3.50
N PHE A 291 3.01 5.98 3.19
CA PHE A 291 3.60 5.12 2.18
C PHE A 291 4.25 3.93 2.89
N VAL A 292 3.95 2.71 2.46
CA VAL A 292 4.50 1.48 3.03
C VAL A 292 5.22 0.72 1.93
N PHE A 293 6.54 0.58 2.05
CA PHE A 293 7.27 -0.40 1.26
C PHE A 293 7.06 -1.77 1.88
N ILE A 294 6.54 -2.69 1.08
CA ILE A 294 6.46 -4.12 1.37
C ILE A 294 7.54 -4.76 0.51
N LEU A 295 8.69 -5.03 1.14
CA LEU A 295 9.89 -5.52 0.47
C LEU A 295 9.80 -7.01 0.26
N ASP A 296 10.23 -7.47 -0.90
CA ASP A 296 10.32 -8.90 -1.15
C ASP A 296 11.50 -9.48 -0.37
N ASN A 297 11.24 -10.53 0.41
CA ASN A 297 12.25 -11.20 1.22
C ASN A 297 12.45 -12.67 0.83
N GLN A 298 11.90 -13.11 -0.30
CA GLN A 298 11.98 -14.51 -0.70
C GLN A 298 13.39 -14.99 -1.04
N GLU A 299 14.30 -14.10 -1.47
CA GLU A 299 15.71 -14.48 -1.68
C GLU A 299 16.47 -14.67 -0.36
N ALA A 300 16.15 -13.92 0.69
CA ALA A 300 16.79 -14.03 2.00
C ALA A 300 16.47 -15.37 2.70
N GLU A 301 15.33 -16.02 2.41
CA GLU A 301 15.01 -17.35 2.98
C GLU A 301 15.88 -18.50 2.42
N ALA A 302 16.55 -18.33 1.27
CA ALA A 302 17.31 -19.40 0.60
C ALA A 302 18.71 -19.64 1.21
N THR A 303 19.31 -18.62 1.81
CA THR A 303 20.65 -18.67 2.43
C THR A 303 20.57 -18.19 3.88
N LYS A 304 20.41 -19.12 4.82
CA LYS A 304 20.33 -18.89 6.29
C LYS A 304 21.42 -17.98 6.90
N ARG A 305 22.51 -17.67 6.18
CA ARG A 305 23.60 -16.78 6.62
C ARG A 305 23.48 -15.33 6.12
N GLU A 306 22.76 -15.07 5.03
CA GLU A 306 22.54 -13.73 4.47
C GLU A 306 21.25 -13.09 5.01
N ALA A 307 20.28 -13.90 5.44
CA ALA A 307 19.06 -13.44 6.11
C ALA A 307 19.30 -12.64 7.40
N GLU A 308 20.43 -12.86 8.08
CA GLU A 308 20.83 -12.15 9.29
C GLU A 308 21.47 -10.78 8.99
N GLU A 309 21.97 -10.55 7.77
CA GLU A 309 22.34 -9.22 7.24
C GLU A 309 21.07 -8.50 6.77
N LYS A 310 20.20 -8.22 7.73
CA LYS A 310 18.87 -7.65 7.54
C LYS A 310 18.89 -6.41 6.63
N LEU A 311 17.87 -6.33 5.77
CA LEU A 311 17.37 -5.08 5.19
C LEU A 311 17.53 -3.95 6.23
N SER A 312 18.28 -2.90 5.86
CA SER A 312 18.52 -1.73 6.74
C SER A 312 17.23 -1.27 7.39
N ASP A 313 17.24 -0.91 8.68
CA ASP A 313 16.07 -0.36 9.39
C ASP A 313 15.45 0.87 8.71
N TRP A 314 16.20 1.50 7.82
CA TRP A 314 15.85 2.75 7.16
C TRP A 314 16.05 2.63 5.66
N VAL A 315 15.07 3.10 4.90
CA VAL A 315 15.23 3.45 3.48
C VAL A 315 15.10 4.97 3.38
N VAL A 316 16.20 5.63 3.08
CA VAL A 316 16.27 7.10 3.02
C VAL A 316 16.14 7.54 1.57
N LEU A 317 15.15 8.39 1.29
CA LEU A 317 15.02 9.06 0.00
C LEU A 317 15.62 10.45 0.13
N PRO A 318 16.75 10.72 -0.54
CA PRO A 318 17.49 11.95 -0.32
C PRO A 318 16.88 13.12 -1.10
N LYS A 319 16.94 14.33 -0.56
CA LYS A 319 16.61 15.59 -1.27
C LYS A 319 15.18 15.64 -1.85
N VAL A 320 14.16 15.22 -1.10
CA VAL A 320 12.75 15.51 -1.44
C VAL A 320 12.53 17.00 -1.25
N ASP A 321 11.95 17.66 -2.25
CA ASP A 321 11.80 19.11 -2.23
C ASP A 321 10.94 19.55 -1.04
N ILE A 322 11.52 20.41 -0.20
CA ILE A 322 10.82 21.11 0.86
C ILE A 322 10.27 22.41 0.28
N LEU A 323 8.96 22.59 0.38
CA LEU A 323 8.25 23.75 -0.16
C LEU A 323 8.16 24.89 0.85
N GLN A 324 7.95 24.56 2.13
CA GLN A 324 7.72 25.52 3.21
C GLN A 324 8.02 24.84 4.56
N GLY A 325 8.71 25.53 5.45
CA GLY A 325 8.84 25.12 6.84
C GLY A 325 7.96 25.95 7.77
N TYR A 326 7.62 25.37 8.92
CA TYR A 326 6.98 26.05 10.02
C TYR A 326 7.80 25.81 11.28
N ALA A 327 8.06 26.86 12.05
CA ALA A 327 8.62 26.78 13.39
C ALA A 327 7.48 26.86 14.41
N GLY A 328 7.57 26.07 15.47
CA GLY A 328 6.53 26.02 16.50
C GLY A 328 6.38 27.35 17.24
N CYS A 329 5.22 27.55 17.88
CA CYS A 329 4.91 28.81 18.57
C CYS A 329 5.76 29.07 19.82
N GLN A 330 6.54 28.09 20.27
CA GLN A 330 7.52 28.23 21.36
C GLN A 330 8.97 28.20 20.86
N ALA A 331 9.19 28.08 19.54
CA ALA A 331 10.53 28.07 18.96
C ALA A 331 11.26 29.39 19.23
N LYS A 332 12.45 29.30 19.83
CA LYS A 332 13.30 30.47 20.17
C LYS A 332 14.19 30.93 19.02
N LYS A 333 14.50 30.02 18.09
CA LYS A 333 15.36 30.26 16.93
C LYS A 333 14.59 29.85 15.68
N ILE A 334 14.76 30.63 14.62
CA ILE A 334 14.26 30.31 13.29
C ILE A 334 15.48 30.17 12.40
N MET A 335 15.55 29.11 11.60
CA MET A 335 16.61 28.97 10.59
C MET A 335 16.36 29.97 9.46
N LYS A 336 17.33 30.84 9.18
CA LYS A 336 17.21 31.89 8.16
C LYS A 336 17.90 31.56 6.84
N ASP A 337 18.81 30.58 6.86
CA ASP A 337 19.69 30.26 5.73
C ASP A 337 19.23 29.01 4.95
N THR A 338 17.96 28.60 5.08
CA THR A 338 17.40 27.49 4.31
C THR A 338 16.97 27.92 2.90
N PRO A 339 17.01 27.04 1.90
CA PRO A 339 16.57 27.35 0.53
C PRO A 339 15.04 27.49 0.39
N TYR A 340 14.28 27.16 1.43
CA TYR A 340 12.84 27.31 1.52
C TYR A 340 12.47 28.27 2.68
N PRO A 341 11.32 28.95 2.59
CA PRO A 341 10.86 29.84 3.65
C PRO A 341 10.51 29.06 4.93
N ILE A 342 10.68 29.69 6.09
CA ILE A 342 10.19 29.18 7.37
C ILE A 342 9.32 30.23 8.06
N ARG A 343 8.09 29.86 8.44
CA ARG A 343 7.15 30.74 9.17
C ARG A 343 7.02 30.30 10.62
N GLN A 344 6.99 31.25 11.55
CA GLN A 344 6.71 30.92 12.94
C GLN A 344 5.20 30.90 13.17
N LEU A 345 4.71 29.80 13.74
CA LEU A 345 3.30 29.70 14.14
C LEU A 345 2.99 30.61 15.33
N LYS A 346 1.77 31.15 15.33
CA LYS A 346 1.21 31.95 16.42
C LYS A 346 0.05 31.22 17.08
N LYS A 347 -0.17 31.52 18.36
CA LYS A 347 -1.34 31.03 19.11
C LYS A 347 -2.56 31.87 18.75
N ASP A 348 -3.62 31.23 18.27
CA ASP A 348 -4.97 31.79 18.29
C ASP A 348 -5.63 31.38 19.60
N ILE A 349 -5.58 32.28 20.58
CA ILE A 349 -6.08 32.05 21.94
C ILE A 349 -7.63 31.93 21.95
N VAL A 350 -8.30 32.57 20.99
CA VAL A 350 -9.77 32.58 20.93
C VAL A 350 -10.30 31.25 20.43
N ASN A 351 -9.72 30.74 19.34
CA ASN A 351 -10.18 29.50 18.70
C ASN A 351 -9.40 28.25 19.15
N TYR A 352 -8.42 28.41 20.03
CA TYR A 352 -7.54 27.34 20.51
C TYR A 352 -6.81 26.59 19.38
N GLN A 353 -6.24 27.35 18.45
CA GLN A 353 -5.59 26.85 17.23
C GLN A 353 -4.20 27.48 17.02
N LEU A 354 -3.41 26.88 16.12
CA LEU A 354 -2.16 27.47 15.63
C LEU A 354 -2.41 28.10 14.25
N LYS A 355 -1.76 29.23 13.98
CA LYS A 355 -1.85 29.93 12.67
C LYS A 355 -0.47 30.30 12.16
N GLY A 356 -0.22 30.09 10.87
CA GLY A 356 1.07 30.31 10.19
C GLY A 356 1.03 31.31 9.05
#